data_AF-A0A504YQP0-F1
#
_entry.id   AF-A0A504YQP0-F1
#
_cell.length_a   1.000
_cell.length_b   1.000
_cell.length_c   1.000
_cell.angle_alpha   90.00
_cell.angle_beta   90.00
_cell.angle_gamma   90.00
#
_symmetry.space_group_name_H-M   'P 1'
#
loop_
_entity.id
_entity.type
_entity.pdbx_description
1 polymer ?
#
loop_
_entity_poly.entity_id
_entity_poly.type
_entity_poly.pdbx_seq_one_letter_code
_entity_poly.pdbx_strand_id
1 'polypeptide(L)'
;MRVVDPPGLPNLMKLSLAQIGPRFNLTNPTYLSHFNPENACSQSNELPFEGTVNIQLLAQTIALIARGGCSFVTKVINAHIAGSAAAVIYDLNPRATQTFSMIQDETNRRVLIPCAFMNGKDG
;
A
#
# COMPACT_ATOMS: atom_id res chain seq x y z
N MET A 1 -4.79 -5.19 9.45
CA MET A 1 -3.44 -4.66 9.74
C MET A 1 -3.41 -4.17 11.17
N ARG A 2 -2.37 -4.49 11.93
CA ARG A 2 -2.22 -3.98 13.29
C ARG A 2 -1.31 -2.76 13.26
N VAL A 3 -1.84 -1.60 13.64
CA VAL A 3 -1.02 -0.39 13.84
C VAL A 3 -0.43 -0.47 15.24
N VAL A 4 0.88 -0.32 15.35
CA VAL A 4 1.62 -0.44 16.62
C VAL A 4 2.07 0.91 17.17
N ASP A 5 2.15 1.93 16.32
CA ASP A 5 2.57 3.28 16.66
C ASP A 5 1.94 4.28 15.67
N PRO A 6 1.48 5.47 16.12
CA PRO A 6 1.32 5.91 17.51
C PRO A 6 0.22 5.15 18.28
N PRO A 7 0.31 5.05 19.62
CA PRO A 7 -0.63 4.29 20.46
C PRO A 7 -2.06 4.86 20.52
N GLY A 8 -2.31 6.03 19.92
CA GLY A 8 -3.63 6.69 19.87
C GLY A 8 -4.50 6.32 18.65
N LEU A 9 -3.98 5.54 17.71
CA LEU A 9 -4.74 5.06 16.56
C LEU A 9 -5.50 3.76 16.86
N PRO A 10 -6.57 3.45 16.11
CA PRO A 10 -7.19 2.12 16.16
C PRO A 10 -6.13 1.05 15.90
N ASN A 11 -5.95 0.16 16.87
CA ASN A 11 -4.93 -0.89 16.79
C ASN A 11 -5.17 -1.85 15.63
N LEU A 12 -6.36 -1.89 15.03
CA LEU A 12 -6.70 -2.80 13.95
C LEU A 12 -7.46 -2.07 12.83
N MET A 13 -6.84 -2.04 11.65
CA MET A 13 -7.47 -1.58 10.41
C MET A 13 -7.90 -2.78 9.57
N LYS A 14 -9.11 -2.72 8.99
CA LYS A 14 -9.63 -3.79 8.15
C LYS A 14 -9.04 -3.70 6.75
N LEU A 15 -8.46 -4.80 6.29
CA LEU A 15 -7.95 -4.95 4.94
C LEU A 15 -8.72 -6.03 4.19
N SER A 16 -9.01 -5.77 2.93
CA SER A 16 -9.43 -6.77 1.95
C SER A 16 -8.22 -7.20 1.15
N LEU A 17 -7.81 -8.46 1.29
CA LEU A 17 -6.64 -8.98 0.59
C LEU A 17 -6.87 -8.99 -0.92
N ALA A 18 -5.84 -8.63 -1.68
CA ALA A 18 -5.90 -8.67 -3.13
C ALA A 18 -5.93 -10.12 -3.65
N GLN A 19 -6.53 -10.29 -4.83
CA GLN A 19 -6.47 -11.53 -5.61
C GLN A 19 -5.30 -11.52 -6.61
N ILE A 20 -4.46 -10.47 -6.55
CA ILE A 20 -3.26 -10.28 -7.36
C ILE A 20 -2.03 -10.21 -6.45
N GLY A 21 -0.90 -10.67 -6.99
CA GLY A 21 0.36 -10.69 -6.26
C GLY A 21 0.46 -11.80 -5.21
N PRO A 22 1.62 -11.90 -4.53
CA PRO A 22 1.82 -12.86 -3.45
C PRO A 22 1.02 -12.49 -2.20
N ARG A 23 0.93 -13.44 -1.26
CA ARG A 23 0.33 -13.19 0.05
C ARG A 23 1.29 -12.42 0.96
N PHE A 24 0.73 -11.66 1.92
CA PHE A 24 1.52 -11.03 2.96
C PHE A 24 2.28 -12.08 3.77
N ASN A 25 3.60 -11.93 3.85
CA ASN A 25 4.49 -12.72 4.71
C ASN A 25 5.43 -11.80 5.49
N LEU A 26 4.88 -10.69 6.00
CA LEU A 26 5.60 -9.74 6.84
C LEU A 26 5.24 -10.02 8.30
N THR A 27 6.22 -10.47 9.07
CA THR A 27 6.06 -10.80 10.49
C THR A 27 6.62 -9.73 11.43
N ASN A 28 7.60 -8.95 10.95
CA ASN A 28 8.17 -7.84 11.70
C ASN A 28 7.37 -6.56 11.47
N PRO A 29 7.16 -5.72 12.52
CA PRO A 29 6.62 -4.39 12.34
C PRO A 29 7.46 -3.58 11.35
N THR A 30 6.79 -2.83 10.50
CA THR A 30 7.41 -1.96 9.51
C THR A 30 6.59 -0.68 9.36
N TYR A 31 7.14 0.32 8.68
CA TYR A 31 6.48 1.58 8.45
C TYR A 31 5.49 1.52 7.29
N LEU A 32 4.38 2.21 7.47
CA LEU A 32 3.44 2.57 6.42
C LEU A 32 3.82 4.00 5.97
N SER A 33 3.95 4.23 4.67
CA SER A 33 4.26 5.56 4.16
C SER A 33 3.48 5.94 2.92
N HIS A 34 3.08 7.20 2.82
CA HIS A 34 2.39 7.74 1.66
C HIS A 34 3.30 7.64 0.42
N PHE A 35 2.71 7.22 -0.69
CA PHE A 35 3.39 7.22 -1.98
C PHE A 35 3.39 8.62 -2.61
N ASN A 36 4.39 8.95 -3.42
CA ASN A 36 4.43 10.20 -4.19
C ASN A 36 4.59 9.88 -5.70
N PRO A 37 3.66 10.28 -6.59
CA PRO A 37 2.38 10.92 -6.28
C PRO A 37 1.44 9.96 -5.54
N GLU A 38 0.54 10.50 -4.72
CA GLU A 38 -0.35 9.73 -3.82
C GLU A 38 -1.13 8.61 -4.52
N ASN A 39 -1.48 8.80 -5.79
CA ASN A 39 -2.20 7.81 -6.58
C ASN A 39 -1.30 6.76 -7.28
N ALA A 40 0.03 6.85 -7.19
CA ALA A 40 1.00 5.95 -7.81
C ALA A 40 0.78 5.68 -9.31
N CYS A 41 0.19 6.62 -10.06
CA CYS A 41 -0.07 6.43 -11.49
C CYS A 41 1.15 6.70 -12.36
N SER A 42 2.13 7.44 -11.85
CA SER A 42 3.46 7.57 -12.42
C SER A 42 4.50 6.94 -11.49
N GLN A 43 5.68 6.64 -12.04
CA GLN A 43 6.81 6.17 -11.25
C GLN A 43 7.31 7.28 -10.31
N SER A 44 7.72 6.88 -9.12
CA SER A 44 8.47 7.72 -8.18
C SER A 44 9.95 7.34 -8.27
N ASN A 45 10.83 8.34 -8.32
CA ASN A 45 12.26 8.14 -8.04
C ASN A 45 12.60 8.46 -6.58
N GLU A 46 11.63 8.94 -5.80
CA GLU A 46 11.79 9.26 -4.39
C GLU A 46 11.45 8.01 -3.57
N LEU A 47 12.38 7.63 -2.69
CA LEU A 47 12.09 6.65 -1.67
C LEU A 47 10.93 7.18 -0.83
N PRO A 48 9.95 6.34 -0.45
CA PRO A 48 8.73 6.78 0.21
C PRO A 48 8.96 7.29 1.65
N PHE A 49 10.15 7.72 2.05
CA PHE A 49 10.42 8.12 3.42
C PHE A 49 11.23 9.41 3.51
N GLU A 50 10.58 10.47 4.00
CA GLU A 50 11.22 11.71 4.42
C GLU A 50 11.63 11.56 5.90
N GLY A 51 12.90 11.27 6.18
CA GLY A 51 13.45 11.25 7.54
C GLY A 51 14.67 10.36 7.75
N THR A 52 15.30 10.49 8.93
CA THR A 52 16.50 9.73 9.32
C THR A 52 16.11 8.34 9.82
N VAL A 53 15.98 7.37 8.93
CA VAL A 53 15.74 5.95 9.28
C VAL A 53 16.99 5.14 9.06
N ASN A 54 17.14 4.11 9.87
CA ASN A 54 18.06 3.03 9.58
C ASN A 54 17.72 2.46 8.20
N ILE A 55 18.67 2.47 7.27
CA ILE A 55 18.51 2.09 5.85
C ILE A 55 17.95 0.66 5.73
N GLN A 56 18.17 -0.18 6.74
CA GLN A 56 17.65 -1.54 6.80
C GLN A 56 16.13 -1.63 7.05
N LEU A 57 15.51 -0.61 7.66
CA LEU A 57 14.05 -0.53 7.81
C LEU A 57 13.35 -0.03 6.55
N LEU A 58 14.05 0.73 5.69
CA LEU A 58 13.49 1.20 4.40
C LEU A 58 13.20 0.05 3.43
N ALA A 59 13.97 -1.03 3.50
CA ALA A 59 13.80 -2.21 2.66
C ALA A 59 12.47 -2.96 2.87
N GLN A 60 11.66 -2.57 3.87
CA GLN A 60 10.42 -3.26 4.24
C GLN A 60 9.20 -2.35 4.30
N THR A 61 9.27 -1.10 3.81
CA THR A 61 8.15 -0.16 3.92
C THR A 61 6.93 -0.62 3.11
N ILE A 62 5.75 -0.37 3.66
CA ILE A 62 4.47 -0.58 2.99
C ILE A 62 4.03 0.75 2.38
N ALA A 63 3.84 0.79 1.07
CA ALA A 63 3.30 1.97 0.39
C ALA A 63 1.80 2.13 0.68
N LEU A 64 1.39 3.32 1.11
CA LEU A 64 0.00 3.74 1.23
C LEU A 64 -0.36 4.60 0.02
N ILE A 65 -1.34 4.13 -0.76
CA ILE A 65 -1.64 4.67 -2.09
C ILE A 65 -3.13 5.01 -2.17
N ALA A 66 -3.44 6.23 -2.59
CA ALA A 66 -4.81 6.64 -2.85
C ALA A 66 -5.40 5.94 -4.08
N ARG A 67 -6.65 5.50 -3.96
CA ARG A 67 -7.43 4.98 -5.09
C ARG A 67 -7.74 6.09 -6.11
N GLY A 68 -7.81 5.70 -7.40
CA GLY A 68 -8.22 6.58 -8.51
C GLY A 68 -7.11 6.80 -9.55
N GLY A 69 -7.43 7.39 -10.70
CA GLY A 69 -6.48 7.75 -11.76
C GLY A 69 -5.96 6.60 -12.64
N CYS A 70 -5.72 5.41 -12.10
CA CYS A 70 -5.18 4.26 -12.82
C CYS A 70 -5.56 2.92 -12.15
N SER A 71 -5.24 1.79 -12.80
CA SER A 71 -5.56 0.45 -12.31
C SER A 71 -4.80 0.07 -11.03
N PHE A 72 -5.37 -0.83 -10.23
CA PHE A 72 -4.70 -1.39 -9.05
C PHE A 72 -3.36 -2.05 -9.40
N VAL A 73 -3.31 -2.80 -10.51
CA VAL A 73 -2.07 -3.41 -11.02
C VAL A 73 -0.99 -2.36 -11.26
N THR A 74 -1.34 -1.25 -11.93
CA THR A 74 -0.38 -0.16 -12.22
C THR A 74 0.18 0.44 -10.93
N LYS A 75 -0.69 0.72 -9.95
CA LYS A 75 -0.31 1.28 -8.64
C LYS A 75 0.71 0.39 -7.91
N VAL A 76 0.41 -0.91 -7.81
CA VAL A 76 1.27 -1.85 -7.07
C VAL A 76 2.59 -2.09 -7.80
N ILE A 77 2.60 -2.11 -9.14
CA ILE A 77 3.85 -2.21 -9.91
C ILE A 77 4.72 -0.97 -9.67
N ASN A 78 4.17 0.23 -9.72
CA ASN A 78 4.94 1.45 -9.49
C ASN A 78 5.49 1.50 -8.05
N ALA A 79 4.70 1.06 -7.06
CA ALA A 79 5.16 0.94 -5.69
C ALA A 79 6.31 -0.07 -5.53
N HIS A 80 6.22 -1.21 -6.23
CA HIS A 80 7.29 -2.21 -6.25
C HIS A 80 8.58 -1.65 -6.86
N ILE A 81 8.49 -0.96 -7.99
CA ILE A 81 9.64 -0.36 -8.66
C ILE A 81 10.32 0.69 -7.77
N ALA A 82 9.55 1.44 -6.99
CA ALA A 82 10.06 2.40 -5.99
C ALA A 82 10.64 1.75 -4.72
N GLY A 83 10.70 0.41 -4.65
CA GLY A 83 11.32 -0.33 -3.56
C GLY A 83 10.41 -0.67 -2.38
N SER A 84 9.08 -0.48 -2.52
CA SER A 84 8.15 -0.88 -1.47
C SER A 84 8.04 -2.40 -1.37
N ALA A 85 7.97 -2.92 -0.14
CA ALA A 85 7.87 -4.36 0.12
C ALA A 85 6.42 -4.87 0.08
N ALA A 86 5.45 -3.98 0.25
CA ALA A 86 4.03 -4.24 0.08
C ALA A 86 3.30 -2.94 -0.29
N ALA A 87 2.04 -3.06 -0.72
CA ALA A 87 1.19 -1.92 -1.01
C ALA A 87 -0.19 -2.04 -0.36
N VAL A 88 -0.68 -0.95 0.21
CA VAL A 88 -2.04 -0.78 0.70
C VAL A 88 -2.69 0.34 -0.09
N ILE A 89 -3.77 0.03 -0.78
CA ILE A 89 -4.55 1.02 -1.53
C ILE A 89 -5.79 1.38 -0.72
N TYR A 90 -6.03 2.67 -0.50
CA TYR A 90 -7.17 3.13 0.32
C TYR A 90 -8.14 4.00 -0.48
N ASP A 91 -9.40 4.05 -0.03
CA ASP A 91 -10.38 5.00 -0.54
C ASP A 91 -10.18 6.37 0.10
N LEU A 92 -10.17 7.44 -0.70
CA LEU A 92 -9.99 8.81 -0.20
C LEU A 92 -11.21 9.34 0.55
N ASN A 93 -12.38 8.70 0.44
CA ASN A 93 -13.57 9.12 1.18
C ASN A 93 -13.52 8.56 2.61
N PRO A 94 -13.33 9.41 3.65
CA PRO A 94 -13.14 8.96 5.03
C PRO A 94 -14.39 8.29 5.65
N ARG A 95 -15.53 8.33 4.96
CA ARG A 95 -16.78 7.69 5.39
C ARG A 95 -17.06 6.40 4.63
N ALA A 96 -16.26 6.08 3.62
CA ALA A 96 -16.48 4.89 2.80
C ALA A 96 -16.14 3.64 3.60
N THR A 97 -17.15 2.80 3.81
CA THR A 97 -16.99 1.46 4.41
C THR A 97 -16.88 0.37 3.36
N GLN A 98 -17.09 0.73 2.08
CA GLN A 98 -17.00 -0.20 0.96
C GLN A 98 -15.57 -0.70 0.80
N THR A 99 -15.45 -1.99 0.52
CA THR A 99 -14.18 -2.60 0.15
C THR A 99 -14.22 -3.03 -1.30
N PHE A 100 -13.07 -2.96 -1.97
CA PHE A 100 -12.94 -3.35 -3.36
C PHE A 100 -12.05 -4.58 -3.49
N SER A 101 -12.46 -5.51 -4.35
CA SER A 101 -11.62 -6.63 -4.76
C SER A 101 -10.57 -6.13 -5.74
N MET A 102 -9.30 -6.22 -5.35
CA MET A 102 -8.18 -5.94 -6.25
C MET A 102 -7.92 -7.17 -7.12
N ILE A 103 -8.28 -7.06 -8.40
CA ILE A 103 -8.13 -8.12 -9.41
C ILE A 103 -7.20 -7.68 -10.53
N GLN A 104 -6.80 -8.65 -11.36
CA GLN A 104 -5.94 -8.45 -12.51
C GLN A 104 -6.62 -7.52 -13.54
N ASP A 105 -5.84 -6.65 -14.19
CA ASP A 105 -6.30 -5.86 -15.33
C ASP A 105 -5.93 -6.56 -16.65
N GLU A 106 -6.38 -6.00 -17.77
CA GLU A 106 -6.21 -6.60 -19.11
C GLU A 106 -4.77 -6.60 -19.65
N THR A 107 -3.80 -6.09 -18.86
CA THR A 107 -2.43 -5.87 -19.33
C THR A 107 -1.51 -7.08 -19.17
N ASN A 108 -1.96 -8.15 -18.52
CA ASN A 108 -1.17 -9.35 -18.16
C ASN A 108 0.13 -9.07 -17.38
N ARG A 109 0.34 -7.85 -16.89
CA ARG A 109 1.50 -7.50 -16.06
C ARG A 109 1.39 -8.18 -14.69
N ARG A 110 2.49 -8.72 -14.18
CA ARG A 110 2.52 -9.42 -12.90
C ARG A 110 2.79 -8.46 -11.75
N VAL A 111 2.01 -8.60 -10.69
CA VAL A 111 2.25 -7.97 -9.39
C VAL A 111 3.18 -8.87 -8.56
N LEU A 112 4.29 -8.31 -8.05
CA LEU A 112 5.35 -9.08 -7.40
C LEU A 112 5.44 -8.85 -5.87
N ILE A 113 4.73 -7.85 -5.35
CA ILE A 113 4.66 -7.57 -3.91
C ILE A 113 3.24 -7.79 -3.40
N PRO A 114 3.07 -8.20 -2.13
CA PRO A 114 1.74 -8.36 -1.55
C PRO A 114 0.99 -7.04 -1.51
N CYS A 115 -0.32 -7.10 -1.72
CA CYS A 115 -1.15 -5.91 -1.66
C CYS A 115 -2.54 -6.16 -1.11
N ALA A 116 -3.14 -5.09 -0.59
CA ALA A 116 -4.49 -5.12 -0.02
C ALA A 116 -5.20 -3.78 -0.21
N PHE A 117 -6.52 -3.84 -0.09
CA PHE A 117 -7.39 -2.68 -0.12
C PHE A 117 -7.85 -2.32 1.31
N MET A 118 -7.87 -1.03 1.61
CA MET A 118 -8.38 -0.44 2.84
C MET A 118 -9.56 0.47 2.50
N ASN A 119 -10.67 0.35 3.24
CA ASN A 119 -11.77 1.29 3.07
C ASN A 119 -11.38 2.67 3.64
N GLY A 120 -12.06 3.74 3.23
CA GLY A 120 -11.68 5.08 3.68
C GLY A 120 -12.03 5.38 5.14
N LYS A 121 -12.94 4.63 5.78
CA LYS A 121 -13.15 4.74 7.24
C LYS A 121 -11.91 4.30 8.03
N ASP A 122 -11.15 3.35 7.51
CA ASP A 122 -9.96 2.78 8.14
C ASP A 122 -8.65 3.39 7.63
N GLY A 123 -8.67 4.20 6.56
CA GLY A 123 -7.50 4.80 5.90
C GLY A 123 -7.34 6.29 6.16
#